data_AF-A0A932BYB6-F1
#
_entry.id   AF-A0A932BYB6-F1
#
_cell.length_a   1.000
_cell.length_b   1.000
_cell.length_c   1.000
_cell.angle_alpha   90.00
_cell.angle_beta   90.00
_cell.angle_gamma   90.00
#
_symmetry.space_group_name_H-M   'P 1'
#
loop_
_entity.id
_entity.type
_entity.pdbx_description
1 polymer ?
#
loop_
_entity_poly.entity_id
_entity_poly.type
_entity_poly.pdbx_seq_one_letter_code
_entity_poly.pdbx_strand_id
1 'polypeptide(L)' 'ERHRVLSAALARITDSQRSAIVLFDIEGYDYAEIAEMTGVSLGTVKSRIHRGRLALRDRLADRMDLFRG' A
#
# COMPACT_ATOMS: atom_id res chain seq x y z
N GLU A 1 1.69 -14.23 -13.10
CA GLU A 1 1.97 -14.64 -11.71
C GLU A 1 2.14 -13.47 -10.74
N ARG A 2 3.13 -12.57 -10.93
CA ARG A 2 3.37 -11.39 -10.05
C ARG A 2 2.10 -10.60 -9.68
N HIS A 3 1.26 -10.27 -10.67
CA HIS A 3 0.03 -9.52 -10.44
C HIS A 3 -0.92 -10.25 -9.48
N ARG A 4 -1.12 -11.57 -9.66
CA ARG A 4 -1.98 -12.37 -8.78
C ARG A 4 -1.45 -12.40 -7.34
N VAL A 5 -0.13 -12.54 -7.17
CA VAL A 5 0.53 -12.52 -5.86
C VAL A 5 0.37 -11.15 -5.19
N LEU A 6 0.57 -10.06 -5.94
CA LEU A 6 0.37 -8.70 -5.45
C LEU A 6 -1.08 -8.43 -5.05
N SER A 7 -2.05 -8.80 -5.91
CA SER A 7 -3.48 -8.67 -5.58
C SER A 7 -3.85 -9.45 -4.32
N ALA A 8 -3.32 -10.67 -4.15
CA ALA A 8 -3.53 -11.47 -2.95
C ALA A 8 -2.90 -10.82 -1.71
N ALA A 9 -1.70 -10.24 -1.82
CA ALA A 9 -1.06 -9.53 -0.71
C ALA A 9 -1.84 -8.26 -0.31
N LEU A 10 -2.30 -7.49 -1.29
CA LEU A 10 -3.15 -6.30 -1.09
C LEU A 10 -4.50 -6.65 -0.46
N ALA A 11 -5.11 -7.79 -0.81
CA ALA A 11 -6.34 -8.27 -0.19
C ALA A 11 -6.19 -8.63 1.30
N ARG A 12 -4.94 -8.79 1.79
CA ARG A 12 -4.62 -9.21 3.16
C ARG A 12 -4.19 -8.06 4.07
N ILE A 13 -4.20 -6.83 3.58
CA ILE A 13 -4.05 -5.59 4.37
C ILE A 13 -5.41 -4.89 4.49
N THR A 14 -5.55 -3.99 5.47
CA THR A 14 -6.83 -3.30 5.68
C THR A 14 -7.18 -2.40 4.49
N ASP A 15 -8.46 -2.18 4.22
CA ASP A 15 -8.87 -1.35 3.08
C ASP A 15 -8.30 0.06 3.17
N SER A 16 -8.24 0.63 4.38
CA SER A 16 -7.58 1.92 4.63
C SER A 16 -6.09 1.94 4.30
N GLN A 17 -5.37 0.85 4.55
CA GLN A 17 -3.96 0.72 4.15
C GLN A 17 -3.86 0.55 2.64
N ARG A 18 -4.70 -0.30 2.04
CA ARG A 18 -4.73 -0.56 0.61
C ARG A 18 -4.98 0.72 -0.18
N SER A 19 -6.02 1.48 0.15
CA SER A 19 -6.33 2.74 -0.53
C SER A 19 -5.18 3.73 -0.42
N ALA A 20 -4.55 3.85 0.77
CA ALA A 20 -3.42 4.76 0.95
C ALA A 20 -2.17 4.33 0.14
N ILE A 21 -1.90 3.03 0.05
CA ILE A 21 -0.82 2.48 -0.80
C ILE A 21 -1.12 2.73 -2.27
N VAL A 22 -2.33 2.43 -2.74
CA VAL A 22 -2.70 2.63 -4.15
C VAL A 22 -2.56 4.10 -4.54
N LEU A 23 -3.15 5.01 -3.76
CA LEU A 23 -3.11 6.42 -4.07
C LEU A 23 -1.66 6.97 -4.08
N PHE A 24 -0.80 6.52 -3.15
CA PHE A 24 0.56 7.04 -3.06
C PHE A 24 1.54 6.33 -4.01
N ASP A 25 1.66 5.00 -3.89
CA ASP A 25 2.70 4.22 -4.57
C ASP A 25 2.34 3.89 -6.04
N ILE A 26 1.06 3.95 -6.41
CA ILE A 26 0.59 3.60 -7.77
C ILE A 26 0.11 4.84 -8.52
N GLU A 27 -0.80 5.62 -7.93
CA GLU A 27 -1.37 6.80 -8.59
C GLU A 27 -0.48 8.04 -8.46
N GLY A 28 0.47 8.06 -7.52
CA GLY A 28 1.46 9.12 -7.38
C GLY A 28 1.00 10.38 -6.64
N TYR A 29 -0.14 10.32 -5.94
CA TYR A 29 -0.61 11.43 -5.11
C TYR A 29 0.30 11.66 -3.90
N ASP A 30 0.43 12.92 -3.49
CA ASP A 30 1.14 13.25 -2.28
C ASP A 30 0.29 13.04 -1.00
N TYR A 31 0.92 13.17 0.17
CA TYR A 31 0.22 12.93 1.44
C TYR A 31 -0.93 13.91 1.69
N ALA A 32 -0.82 15.17 1.24
CA ALA A 32 -1.81 16.21 1.46
C ALA A 32 -3.02 15.98 0.56
N GLU A 33 -2.80 15.67 -0.72
CA GLU A 33 -3.85 15.30 -1.67
C GLU A 33 -4.64 14.09 -1.15
N ILE A 34 -3.95 13.05 -0.65
CA ILE A 34 -4.61 11.87 -0.09
C ILE A 34 -5.40 12.21 1.17
N ALA A 35 -4.88 13.10 2.03
CA ALA A 35 -5.58 13.53 3.24
C ALA A 35 -6.89 14.25 2.90
N GLU A 36 -6.86 15.12 1.88
CA GLU A 36 -8.03 15.82 1.36
C GLU A 36 -9.04 14.84 0.73
N MET A 37 -8.58 13.97 -0.18
CA MET A 37 -9.43 12.99 -0.87
C MET A 37 -10.12 12.00 0.08
N THR A 38 -9.44 11.62 1.16
CA THR A 38 -9.94 10.57 2.09
C THR A 38 -10.54 11.13 3.38
N GLY A 39 -10.48 12.45 3.60
CA GLY A 39 -11.02 13.12 4.78
C GLY A 39 -10.34 12.75 6.09
N VAL A 40 -9.11 12.21 6.05
CA VAL A 40 -8.33 11.87 7.26
C VAL A 40 -7.12 12.77 7.43
N SER A 41 -6.60 12.86 8.65
CA SER A 41 -5.42 13.68 8.91
C SER A 41 -4.17 13.20 8.14
N LEU A 42 -3.27 14.14 7.82
CA LEU A 42 -1.97 13.86 7.21
C LEU A 42 -1.17 12.80 7.98
N GLY A 43 -1.20 12.85 9.31
CA GLY A 43 -0.56 11.86 10.18
C GLY A 43 -1.18 10.45 10.01
N THR A 44 -2.50 10.39 9.85
CA THR A 44 -3.22 9.14 9.56
C THR A 44 -2.78 8.56 8.21
N VAL A 45 -2.71 9.39 7.16
CA VAL A 45 -2.22 8.98 5.83
C VAL A 45 -0.83 8.37 5.91
N LYS A 46 0.14 9.11 6.50
CA LYS A 46 1.52 8.63 6.69
C LYS A 46 1.56 7.27 7.41
N SER A 47 0.78 7.14 8.49
CA SER A 47 0.75 5.92 9.28
C SER A 47 0.12 4.73 8.54
N ARG A 48 -0.89 4.97 7.68
CA ARG A 48 -1.53 3.94 6.84
C ARG A 48 -0.56 3.46 5.77
N ILE A 49 0.13 4.37 5.08
CA ILE A 49 1.14 4.02 4.06
C ILE A 49 2.27 3.22 4.70
N HIS A 50 2.84 3.71 5.81
CA HIS A 50 3.93 3.01 6.49
C HIS A 50 3.54 1.58 6.92
N ARG A 51 2.41 1.42 7.62
CA ARG A 51 1.93 0.10 8.05
C ARG A 51 1.54 -0.79 6.86
N GLY A 52 0.98 -0.21 5.80
CA GLY A 52 0.66 -0.93 4.57
C GLY A 52 1.90 -1.52 3.90
N ARG A 53 2.97 -0.71 3.75
CA ARG A 53 4.25 -1.17 3.18
C ARG A 53 4.90 -2.26 4.01
N LEU A 54 4.91 -2.13 5.34
CA LEU A 54 5.42 -3.18 6.23
C LEU A 54 4.62 -4.49 6.04
N ALA A 55 3.29 -4.41 6.06
CA ALA A 55 2.45 -5.58 5.92
C ALA A 55 2.60 -6.26 4.55
N LEU A 56 2.77 -5.48 3.47
CA LEU A 56 3.03 -6.00 2.13
C LEU A 56 4.41 -6.63 2.01
N ARG A 57 5.45 -5.98 2.56
CA ARG A 57 6.81 -6.54 2.59
C ARG A 57 6.82 -7.90 3.28
N ASP A 58 6.21 -8.00 4.45
CA ASP A 58 6.19 -9.25 5.22
C ASP A 58 5.43 -10.36 4.48
N ARG A 59 4.40 -10.01 3.68
CA ARG A 59 3.62 -10.96 2.86
C ARG A 59 4.31 -11.38 1.57
N LEU A 60 5.16 -10.52 1.04
CA LEU A 60 5.87 -10.75 -0.23
C LEU A 60 7.30 -11.24 -0.02
N ALA A 61 7.78 -11.32 1.22
CA ALA A 61 9.15 -11.71 1.57
C ALA A 61 9.59 -13.01 0.88
N ASP A 62 8.77 -14.07 0.96
CA ASP A 62 9.08 -15.38 0.38
C ASP A 62 8.82 -15.45 -1.14
N ARG A 63 8.31 -14.38 -1.73
CA ARG A 63 7.96 -14.27 -3.16
C ARG A 63 8.71 -13.13 -3.84
N MET A 64 9.77 -12.60 -3.21
CA MET A 64 10.58 -11.50 -3.74
C MET A 64 11.35 -11.88 -5.01
N ASP A 65 11.61 -13.17 -5.22
CA ASP A 65 12.16 -13.72 -6.46
C ASP A 65 11.29 -13.37 -7.67
N LEU A 66 9.97 -13.37 -7.52
CA LEU A 66 9.06 -12.98 -8.59
C LEU A 66 9.21 -11.52 -8.97
N PHE A 67 9.72 -10.67 -8.07
CA PHE A 67 9.85 -9.24 -8.28
C PHE A 67 11.26 -8.79 -8.67
N ARG A 68 12.25 -9.67 -8.56
CA ARG A 68 13.61 -9.44 -9.05
C ARG A 68 13.65 -9.65 -10.57
N GLY A 69 13.86 -8.56 -11.30
CA GLY A 69 14.09 -8.50 -12.74
C GLY A 69 14.75 -7.17 -13.06
#